data_AF-A0A613LDP1-F1
#
_entry.id   AF-A0A613LDP1-F1
#
_cell.length_a   1.000
_cell.length_b   1.000
_cell.length_c   1.000
_cell.angle_alpha   90.00
_cell.angle_beta   90.00
_cell.angle_gamma   90.00
#
_symmetry.space_group_name_H-M   'P 1'
#
loop_
_entity.id
_entity.type
_entity.pdbx_description
1 polymer ?
#
loop_
_entity_poly.entity_id
_entity_poly.type
_entity_poly.pdbx_seq_one_letter_code
_entity_poly.pdbx_strand_id
1 'polypeptide(L)'
;MALSPAQRHSQRIAMEQKLKRSQALETTESMHLLVKALETDVGHVRSLPTIADRIEFKRDVLLPRWVPTVEAYLESKQVYANPVFAWCVIWLFDVGELDQALEWADIAISQQQATPDQLRSNFPTFVADTMLAWAQESAGRGESIEPYFSRTFERVAGVWRLHEQVTAKWYKFAGLEL
;
A
#
# COMPACT_ATOMS: atom_id res chain seq x y z
N MET A 1 -6.52 2.30 33.01
CA MET A 1 -5.53 3.12 33.76
C MET A 1 -4.53 3.68 32.77
N ALA A 2 -4.22 4.98 32.83
CA ALA A 2 -3.25 5.59 31.92
C ALA A 2 -1.82 5.14 32.28
N LEU A 3 -1.05 4.70 31.29
CA LEU A 3 0.35 4.28 31.47
C LEU A 3 1.21 5.44 31.99
N SER A 4 2.15 5.13 32.88
CA SER A 4 3.12 6.10 33.40
C SER A 4 4.10 6.57 32.32
N PRO A 5 4.73 7.76 32.46
CA PRO A 5 5.72 8.24 31.49
C PRO A 5 6.86 7.25 31.22
N ALA A 6 7.34 6.57 32.27
CA ALA A 6 8.38 5.54 32.13
C ALA A 6 7.89 4.31 31.37
N GLN A 7 6.67 3.84 31.63
CA GLN A 7 6.07 2.71 30.91
C GLN A 7 5.88 3.02 29.43
N ARG A 8 5.42 4.22 29.08
CA ARG A 8 5.30 4.66 27.68
C ARG A 8 6.65 4.71 26.97
N HIS A 9 7.69 5.18 27.66
CA HIS A 9 9.04 5.24 27.13
C HIS A 9 9.60 3.83 26.86
N SER A 10 9.47 2.91 27.82
CA SER A 10 9.90 1.53 27.66
C SER A 10 9.15 0.82 26.53
N GLN A 11 7.83 1.04 26.40
CA GLN A 11 7.05 0.50 25.28
C GLN A 11 7.53 1.06 23.94
N ARG A 12 7.81 2.36 23.84
CA ARG A 12 8.36 2.97 22.62
C ARG A 12 9.69 2.34 22.22
N ILE A 13 10.60 2.16 23.18
CA ILE A 13 11.91 1.53 22.93
C ILE A 13 11.75 0.08 22.46
N ALA A 14 10.90 -0.70 23.14
CA ALA A 14 10.66 -2.10 22.78
C ALA A 14 10.08 -2.23 21.36
N MET A 15 9.13 -1.36 21.01
CA MET A 15 8.55 -1.29 19.67
C MET A 15 9.59 -0.93 18.61
N GLU A 16 10.40 0.12 18.84
CA GLU A 16 11.47 0.52 17.93
C GLU A 16 12.48 -0.60 17.72
N GLN A 17 12.80 -1.38 18.76
CA GLN A 17 13.68 -2.55 18.65
C GLN A 17 13.06 -3.67 17.81
N LYS A 18 11.77 -3.98 18.00
CA LYS A 18 11.04 -4.97 17.17
C LYS A 18 11.00 -4.54 15.70
N LEU A 19 10.68 -3.28 15.40
CA LEU A 19 10.70 -2.73 14.03
C LEU A 19 12.08 -2.81 13.38
N LYS A 20 13.14 -2.48 14.14
CA LYS A 20 14.52 -2.58 13.64
C LYS A 20 14.94 -4.02 13.33
N ARG A 21 14.31 -5.00 13.97
CA ARG A 21 14.52 -6.43 13.74
C ARG A 21 13.55 -7.02 12.72
N SER A 22 12.73 -6.20 12.06
CA SER A 22 11.66 -6.66 11.15
C SER A 22 10.75 -7.70 11.79
N GLN A 23 10.47 -7.56 13.10
CA GLN A 23 9.55 -8.43 13.81
C GLN A 23 8.15 -7.83 13.79
N ALA A 24 7.15 -8.68 13.59
CA ALA A 24 5.75 -8.30 13.67
C ALA A 24 5.42 -7.66 15.03
N LEU A 25 4.64 -6.59 14.99
CA LEU A 25 4.10 -5.94 16.18
C LEU A 25 2.66 -6.41 16.38
N GLU A 26 2.40 -7.04 17.52
CA GLU A 26 1.01 -7.35 17.88
C GLU A 26 0.25 -6.05 18.09
N THR A 27 -0.86 -5.91 17.38
CA THR A 27 -1.61 -4.64 17.26
C THR A 27 -2.35 -4.24 18.54
N THR A 28 -2.40 -5.13 19.52
CA THR A 28 -2.82 -4.84 20.90
C THR A 28 -1.83 -3.90 21.61
N GLU A 29 -0.56 -3.88 21.21
CA GLU A 29 0.49 -2.98 21.72
C GLU A 29 0.39 -1.58 21.06
N SER A 30 -0.59 -0.78 21.47
CA SER A 30 -0.79 0.65 21.15
C SER A 30 -0.61 1.05 19.67
N MET A 31 -1.68 0.88 18.87
CA MET A 31 -1.81 1.39 17.49
C MET A 31 -1.34 2.85 17.29
N HIS A 32 -1.51 3.72 18.30
CA HIS A 32 -1.02 5.10 18.24
C HIS A 32 0.50 5.21 18.06
N LEU A 33 1.27 4.30 18.66
CA LEU A 33 2.73 4.28 18.50
C LEU A 33 3.10 3.84 17.08
N LEU A 34 2.41 2.83 16.54
CA LEU A 34 2.58 2.37 15.15
C LEU A 34 2.34 3.51 14.16
N VAL A 35 1.21 4.21 14.31
CA VAL A 35 0.86 5.34 13.44
C VAL A 35 1.93 6.43 13.50
N LYS A 36 2.42 6.78 14.69
CA LYS A 36 3.47 7.80 14.84
C LYS A 36 4.80 7.40 14.18
N ALA A 37 5.20 6.13 14.34
CA ALA A 37 6.40 5.62 13.68
C ALA A 37 6.23 5.62 12.15
N LEU A 38 5.06 5.22 11.68
CA LEU A 38 4.69 5.25 10.26
C LEU A 38 4.72 6.67 9.68
N GLU A 39 4.16 7.66 10.38
CA GLU A 39 4.20 9.06 9.98
C GLU A 39 5.63 9.60 9.85
N THR A 40 6.53 9.15 10.75
CA THR A 40 7.95 9.51 10.69
C THR A 40 8.61 8.93 9.43
N ASP A 41 8.35 7.66 9.14
CA ASP A 41 8.88 6.95 7.98
C ASP A 41 8.33 7.56 6.66
N VAL A 42 7.03 7.84 6.60
CA VAL A 42 6.39 8.57 5.49
C VAL A 42 7.02 9.95 5.31
N GLY A 43 7.25 10.68 6.40
CA GLY A 43 7.93 11.98 6.38
C GLY A 43 9.35 11.90 5.82
N HIS A 44 10.10 10.85 6.20
CA HIS A 44 11.46 10.64 5.73
C HIS A 44 11.52 10.35 4.23
N VAL A 45 10.72 9.41 3.72
CA VAL A 45 10.58 9.19 2.27
C VAL A 45 10.26 10.49 1.57
N ARG A 46 9.37 11.31 2.15
CA ARG A 46 8.97 12.57 1.55
C ARG A 46 10.10 13.60 1.45
N SER A 47 11.12 13.50 2.29
CA SER A 47 12.30 14.39 2.28
C SER A 47 13.39 13.98 1.29
N LEU A 48 13.38 12.76 0.74
CA LEU A 48 14.41 12.30 -0.19
C LEU A 48 14.37 13.08 -1.53
N PRO A 49 15.52 13.42 -2.13
CA PRO A 49 15.56 14.40 -3.21
C PRO A 49 14.99 13.89 -4.53
N THR A 50 15.19 12.62 -4.87
CA THR A 50 14.75 12.06 -6.16
C THR A 50 13.63 11.03 -6.01
N ILE A 51 12.93 10.73 -7.10
CA ILE A 51 11.93 9.64 -7.14
C ILE A 51 12.63 8.28 -6.99
N ALA A 52 13.81 8.10 -7.60
CA ALA A 52 14.58 6.87 -7.51
C ALA A 52 14.97 6.55 -6.05
N ASP A 53 15.51 7.52 -5.31
CA ASP A 53 15.86 7.34 -3.88
C ASP A 53 14.64 6.95 -3.04
N ARG A 54 13.47 7.52 -3.37
CA ARG A 54 12.21 7.20 -2.68
C ARG A 54 11.77 5.78 -2.95
N ILE A 55 11.89 5.31 -4.20
CA ILE A 55 11.55 3.94 -4.59
C ILE A 55 12.50 2.96 -3.91
N GLU A 56 13.81 3.22 -3.98
CA GLU A 56 14.84 2.39 -3.32
C GLU A 56 14.60 2.30 -1.82
N PHE A 57 14.37 3.43 -1.14
CA PHE A 57 14.12 3.43 0.29
C PHE A 57 12.80 2.72 0.68
N LYS A 58 11.74 2.84 -0.13
CA LYS A 58 10.50 2.07 0.07
C LYS A 58 10.77 0.57 -0.04
N ARG A 59 11.52 0.15 -1.07
CA ARG A 59 11.84 -1.25 -1.37
C ARG A 59 12.74 -1.87 -0.31
N ASP A 60 13.84 -1.21 0.03
CA ASP A 60 14.93 -1.84 0.76
C ASP A 60 14.85 -1.59 2.28
N VAL A 61 14.07 -0.59 2.70
CA VAL A 61 13.97 -0.21 4.12
C VAL A 61 12.54 -0.31 4.63
N LEU A 62 11.57 0.32 3.98
CA LEU A 62 10.22 0.41 4.54
C LEU A 62 9.43 -0.89 4.41
N LEU A 63 9.39 -1.50 3.22
CA LEU A 63 8.68 -2.75 3.03
C LEU A 63 9.25 -3.86 3.96
N PRO A 64 10.57 -4.12 4.03
CA PRO A 64 11.13 -5.12 4.95
C PRO A 64 10.84 -4.84 6.43
N ARG A 65 10.66 -3.58 6.81
CA ARG A 65 10.32 -3.17 8.19
C ARG A 65 8.85 -3.39 8.52
N TRP A 66 7.94 -3.10 7.58
CA TRP A 66 6.51 -3.00 7.85
C TRP A 66 5.70 -4.21 7.37
N VAL A 67 6.16 -4.92 6.32
CA VAL A 67 5.50 -6.12 5.78
C VAL A 67 5.20 -7.16 6.87
N PRO A 68 6.13 -7.52 7.78
CA PRO A 68 5.83 -8.48 8.84
C PRO A 68 4.67 -8.07 9.76
N THR A 69 4.49 -6.77 10.00
CA THR A 69 3.36 -6.25 10.78
C THR A 69 2.04 -6.36 10.01
N VAL A 70 2.09 -6.14 8.69
CA VAL A 70 0.92 -6.34 7.83
C VAL A 70 0.54 -7.81 7.71
N GLU A 71 1.52 -8.70 7.55
CA GLU A 71 1.29 -10.14 7.48
C GLU A 71 0.63 -10.65 8.78
N ALA A 72 1.13 -10.24 9.94
CA ALA A 72 0.49 -10.56 11.22
C ALA A 72 -0.95 -10.01 11.32
N TYR A 73 -1.20 -8.81 10.78
CA TYR A 73 -2.56 -8.28 10.68
C TYR A 73 -3.45 -9.18 9.81
N LEU A 74 -2.99 -9.56 8.61
CA LEU A 74 -3.75 -10.40 7.68
C LEU A 74 -4.00 -11.81 8.26
N GLU A 75 -2.99 -12.40 8.91
CA GLU A 75 -3.08 -13.71 9.56
C GLU A 75 -4.06 -13.72 10.74
N SER A 76 -4.17 -12.61 11.47
CA SER A 76 -5.11 -12.48 12.58
C SER A 76 -6.58 -12.61 12.17
N LYS A 77 -6.89 -12.42 10.88
CA LYS A 77 -8.25 -12.37 10.28
C LYS A 77 -9.17 -11.32 10.92
N GLN A 78 -8.66 -10.47 11.79
CA GLN A 78 -9.40 -9.33 12.32
C GLN A 78 -9.44 -8.22 11.28
N VAL A 79 -10.58 -7.56 11.14
CA VAL A 79 -10.74 -6.42 10.23
C VAL A 79 -10.91 -5.15 11.07
N TYR A 80 -9.95 -4.25 10.97
CA TYR A 80 -9.97 -2.93 11.59
C TYR A 80 -9.19 -1.96 10.70
N ALA A 81 -9.40 -0.66 10.90
CA ALA A 81 -8.68 0.37 10.16
C ALA A 81 -7.17 0.27 10.42
N ASN A 82 -6.39 -0.07 9.40
CA ASN A 82 -4.97 -0.32 9.52
C ASN A 82 -4.15 0.58 8.56
N PRO A 83 -3.68 1.74 9.04
CA PRO A 83 -2.88 2.66 8.23
C PRO A 83 -1.57 2.06 7.72
N VAL A 84 -0.94 1.14 8.49
CA VAL A 84 0.29 0.46 8.08
C VAL A 84 0.01 -0.40 6.85
N PHE A 85 -1.07 -1.20 6.90
CA PHE A 85 -1.51 -2.00 5.76
C PHE A 85 -1.77 -1.12 4.54
N ALA A 86 -2.53 -0.04 4.72
CA ALA A 86 -2.85 0.88 3.64
C ALA A 86 -1.59 1.44 2.96
N TRP A 87 -0.61 1.90 3.74
CA TRP A 87 0.66 2.42 3.19
C TRP A 87 1.50 1.35 2.49
N CYS A 88 1.58 0.13 3.02
CA CYS A 88 2.32 -0.93 2.35
C CYS A 88 1.70 -1.28 0.99
N VAL A 89 0.38 -1.27 0.83
CA VAL A 89 -0.26 -1.44 -0.49
C VAL A 89 0.24 -0.38 -1.47
N ILE A 90 0.25 0.89 -1.07
CA ILE A 90 0.74 1.99 -1.93
C ILE A 90 2.22 1.79 -2.28
N TRP A 91 3.04 1.44 -1.29
CA TRP A 91 4.48 1.25 -1.52
C TRP A 91 4.78 0.06 -2.43
N LEU A 92 4.01 -1.03 -2.38
CA LEU A 92 4.17 -2.15 -3.31
C LEU A 92 3.95 -1.72 -4.76
N PHE A 93 2.94 -0.88 -5.04
CA PHE A 93 2.77 -0.28 -6.37
C PHE A 93 3.93 0.65 -6.73
N ASP A 94 4.38 1.49 -5.79
CA ASP A 94 5.49 2.43 -6.02
C ASP A 94 6.79 1.72 -6.43
N VAL A 95 7.04 0.52 -5.91
CA VAL A 95 8.28 -0.25 -6.17
C VAL A 95 8.15 -1.25 -7.32
N GLY A 96 6.94 -1.45 -7.85
CA GLY A 96 6.65 -2.34 -8.97
C GLY A 96 6.40 -3.80 -8.60
N GLU A 97 6.16 -4.13 -7.33
CA GLU A 97 5.87 -5.51 -6.88
C GLU A 97 4.39 -5.86 -7.12
N LEU A 98 4.00 -5.92 -8.40
CA LEU A 98 2.59 -5.91 -8.83
C LEU A 98 1.78 -7.13 -8.38
N ASP A 99 2.39 -8.32 -8.30
CA ASP A 99 1.72 -9.54 -7.82
C ASP A 99 1.13 -9.33 -6.43
N GLN A 100 1.99 -8.97 -5.48
CA GLN A 100 1.62 -8.73 -4.09
C GLN A 100 0.80 -7.44 -3.94
N ALA A 101 1.13 -6.38 -4.69
CA ALA A 101 0.38 -5.12 -4.66
C ALA A 101 -1.10 -5.34 -4.97
N LEU A 102 -1.39 -6.08 -6.04
CA LEU A 102 -2.75 -6.35 -6.47
C LEU A 102 -3.47 -7.33 -5.54
N GLU A 103 -2.79 -8.36 -5.01
CA GLU A 103 -3.37 -9.25 -3.99
C GLU A 103 -3.79 -8.47 -2.74
N TRP A 104 -2.90 -7.63 -2.22
CA TRP A 104 -3.19 -6.84 -1.02
C TRP A 104 -4.20 -5.73 -1.30
N ALA A 105 -4.22 -5.15 -2.50
CA ALA A 105 -5.25 -4.22 -2.92
C ALA A 105 -6.65 -4.86 -2.93
N ASP A 106 -6.79 -6.09 -3.44
CA ASP A 106 -8.06 -6.82 -3.40
C ASP A 106 -8.56 -6.98 -1.95
N ILE A 107 -7.65 -7.33 -1.03
CA ILE A 107 -7.96 -7.45 0.39
C ILE A 107 -8.36 -6.08 0.98
N ALA A 108 -7.57 -5.03 0.74
CA ALA A 108 -7.84 -3.68 1.25
C ALA A 108 -9.21 -3.15 0.78
N ILE A 109 -9.56 -3.39 -0.49
CA ILE A 109 -10.87 -3.03 -1.05
C ILE A 109 -11.99 -3.84 -0.38
N SER A 110 -11.81 -5.17 -0.24
CA SER A 110 -12.80 -6.04 0.40
C SER A 110 -13.09 -5.67 1.85
N GLN A 111 -12.05 -5.23 2.57
CA GLN A 111 -12.13 -4.80 3.97
C GLN A 111 -12.55 -3.32 4.11
N GLN A 112 -12.78 -2.61 3.02
CA GLN A 112 -13.10 -1.18 3.00
C GLN A 112 -12.05 -0.32 3.73
N GLN A 113 -10.77 -0.69 3.63
CA GLN A 113 -9.69 0.10 4.19
C GLN A 113 -9.68 1.49 3.56
N ALA A 114 -9.36 2.51 4.36
CA ALA A 114 -9.13 3.85 3.84
C ALA A 114 -7.74 3.94 3.22
N THR A 115 -7.63 4.64 2.10
CA THR A 115 -6.33 5.10 1.60
C THR A 115 -5.76 6.16 2.55
N PRO A 116 -4.43 6.36 2.57
CA PRO A 116 -3.85 7.45 3.36
C PRO A 116 -4.44 8.80 2.95
N ASP A 117 -4.67 9.70 3.91
CA ASP A 117 -5.29 11.03 3.68
C ASP A 117 -4.58 11.89 2.62
N GLN A 118 -3.30 11.60 2.36
CA GLN A 118 -2.51 12.27 1.34
C GLN A 118 -2.94 11.90 -0.08
N LEU A 119 -3.58 10.74 -0.26
CA LEU A 119 -4.17 10.33 -1.52
C LEU A 119 -5.58 10.92 -1.63
N ARG A 120 -5.91 11.42 -2.82
CA ARG A 120 -7.22 12.04 -3.10
C ARG A 120 -8.28 11.05 -3.58
N SER A 121 -7.98 9.76 -3.53
CA SER A 121 -8.78 8.68 -4.12
C SER A 121 -8.85 7.48 -3.19
N ASN A 122 -9.96 6.74 -3.24
CA ASN A 122 -10.10 5.45 -2.58
C ASN A 122 -9.28 4.35 -3.29
N PHE A 123 -9.13 3.18 -2.66
CA PHE A 123 -8.33 2.08 -3.22
C PHE A 123 -8.75 1.66 -4.63
N PRO A 124 -10.04 1.41 -4.95
CA PRO A 124 -10.42 1.02 -6.30
C PRO A 124 -9.98 2.03 -7.37
N THR A 125 -10.16 3.32 -7.10
CA THR A 125 -9.77 4.38 -8.05
C THR A 125 -8.26 4.50 -8.15
N PHE A 126 -7.56 4.46 -7.00
CA PHE A 126 -6.10 4.49 -6.96
C PHE A 126 -5.48 3.34 -7.77
N VAL A 127 -5.94 2.11 -7.55
CA VAL A 127 -5.42 0.93 -8.26
C VAL A 127 -5.73 1.02 -9.74
N ALA A 128 -6.96 1.40 -10.12
CA ALA A 128 -7.36 1.55 -11.51
C ALA A 128 -6.52 2.59 -12.26
N ASP A 129 -6.29 3.78 -11.69
CA ASP A 129 -5.47 4.81 -12.35
C ASP A 129 -3.99 4.40 -12.39
N THR A 130 -3.46 3.80 -11.32
CA THR A 130 -2.05 3.37 -11.23
C THR A 130 -1.74 2.26 -12.24
N MET A 131 -2.58 1.24 -12.30
CA MET A 131 -2.38 0.11 -13.21
C MET A 131 -2.57 0.49 -14.68
N LEU A 132 -3.48 1.42 -14.98
CA LEU A 132 -3.61 1.92 -16.35
C LEU A 132 -2.38 2.71 -16.78
N ALA A 133 -1.83 3.55 -15.90
CA ALA A 133 -0.60 4.29 -16.17
C ALA A 133 0.57 3.33 -16.41
N TRP A 134 0.74 2.32 -15.55
CA TRP A 134 1.74 1.27 -15.73
C TRP A 134 1.58 0.53 -17.06
N ALA A 135 0.35 0.14 -17.42
CA ALA A 135 0.08 -0.58 -18.66
C ALA A 135 0.39 0.26 -19.90
N GLN A 136 -0.01 1.54 -19.91
CA GLN A 136 0.31 2.48 -20.99
C GLN A 136 1.81 2.67 -21.17
N GLU A 137 2.56 2.80 -20.07
CA GLU A 137 4.01 2.97 -20.10
C GLU A 137 4.70 1.71 -20.63
N SER A 138 4.28 0.53 -20.17
CA SER A 138 4.87 -0.76 -20.53
C SER A 138 4.57 -1.12 -22.00
N ALA A 139 3.32 -0.94 -22.45
CA ALA A 139 2.95 -1.09 -23.86
C ALA A 139 3.72 -0.13 -24.76
N GLY A 140 3.92 1.13 -24.34
CA GLY A 140 4.74 2.10 -25.05
C GLY A 140 6.21 1.69 -25.22
N ARG A 141 6.72 0.81 -24.35
CA ARG A 141 8.04 0.17 -24.47
C ARG A 141 8.02 -1.15 -25.26
N GLY A 142 6.85 -1.62 -25.70
CA GLY A 142 6.68 -2.93 -26.35
C GLY A 142 6.77 -4.10 -25.38
N GLU A 143 6.62 -3.85 -24.07
CA GLU A 143 6.58 -4.89 -23.05
C GLU A 143 5.17 -5.50 -22.96
N SER A 144 5.09 -6.75 -22.50
CA SER A 144 3.79 -7.35 -22.23
C SER A 144 3.16 -6.71 -20.99
N ILE A 145 1.89 -6.31 -21.12
CA ILE A 145 1.06 -5.79 -20.01
C ILE A 145 0.30 -6.89 -19.27
N GLU A 146 0.42 -8.14 -19.73
CA GLU A 146 -0.24 -9.29 -19.12
C GLU A 146 0.65 -9.99 -18.09
N PRO A 147 0.06 -10.61 -17.05
CA PRO A 147 -1.37 -10.84 -16.82
C PRO A 147 -2.10 -9.70 -16.08
N TYR A 148 -1.38 -8.64 -15.71
CA TYR A 148 -1.88 -7.63 -14.77
C TYR A 148 -2.95 -6.72 -15.36
N PHE A 149 -2.85 -6.43 -16.65
CA PHE A 149 -3.85 -5.63 -17.35
C PHE A 149 -5.21 -6.32 -17.35
N SER A 150 -5.31 -7.55 -17.89
CA SER A 150 -6.58 -8.28 -17.95
C SER A 150 -7.18 -8.49 -16.56
N ARG A 151 -6.37 -8.91 -15.58
CA ARG A 151 -6.81 -9.09 -14.19
C ARG A 151 -7.44 -7.82 -13.62
N THR A 152 -6.78 -6.67 -13.80
CA THR A 152 -7.28 -5.40 -13.25
C THR A 152 -8.48 -4.90 -14.03
N PHE A 153 -8.49 -5.07 -15.34
CA PHE A 153 -9.58 -4.65 -16.21
C PHE A 153 -10.89 -5.37 -15.88
N GLU A 154 -10.85 -6.67 -15.59
CA GLU A 154 -12.02 -7.43 -15.12
C GLU A 154 -12.66 -6.79 -13.87
N ARG A 155 -11.82 -6.33 -12.93
CA ARG A 155 -12.31 -5.64 -11.72
C ARG A 155 -12.88 -4.26 -12.04
N VAL A 156 -12.20 -3.47 -12.87
CA VAL A 156 -12.63 -2.12 -13.30
C VAL A 156 -13.96 -2.17 -14.08
N ALA A 157 -14.12 -3.16 -14.95
CA ALA A 157 -15.29 -3.31 -15.81
C ALA A 157 -16.48 -3.95 -15.11
N GLY A 158 -16.25 -4.90 -14.20
CA GLY A 158 -17.32 -5.75 -13.66
C GLY A 158 -17.57 -5.66 -12.15
N VAL A 159 -16.61 -5.16 -11.36
CA VAL A 159 -16.65 -5.31 -9.89
C VAL A 159 -16.65 -3.96 -9.18
N TRP A 160 -15.73 -3.07 -9.53
CA TRP A 160 -15.53 -1.81 -8.82
C TRP A 160 -16.52 -0.74 -9.27
N ARG A 161 -17.14 -0.06 -8.30
CA ARG A 161 -17.97 1.12 -8.56
C ARG A 161 -17.07 2.35 -8.69
N LEU A 162 -16.62 2.58 -9.91
CA LEU A 162 -15.75 3.71 -10.26
C LEU A 162 -16.56 4.82 -10.94
N HIS A 163 -16.00 6.03 -10.95
CA HIS A 163 -16.52 7.09 -11.81
C HIS A 163 -16.37 6.68 -13.28
N GLU A 164 -17.39 6.95 -14.10
CA GLU A 164 -17.46 6.50 -15.50
C GLU A 164 -16.21 6.88 -16.31
N GLN A 165 -15.65 8.06 -16.04
CA GLN A 165 -14.43 8.52 -16.68
C GLN A 165 -13.24 7.57 -16.46
N VAL A 166 -13.10 6.96 -15.28
CA VAL A 166 -12.00 6.02 -14.99
C VAL A 166 -12.19 4.76 -15.82
N THR A 167 -13.38 4.16 -15.78
CA THR A 167 -13.72 2.96 -16.56
C THR A 167 -13.59 3.20 -18.06
N ALA A 168 -13.99 4.37 -18.56
CA ALA A 168 -13.89 4.72 -19.99
C ALA A 168 -12.43 4.77 -20.49
N LYS A 169 -11.48 5.25 -19.66
CA LYS A 169 -10.06 5.24 -20.02
C LYS A 169 -9.53 3.80 -20.23
N TRP A 170 -9.98 2.86 -19.40
CA TRP A 170 -9.61 1.45 -19.51
C TRP A 170 -10.15 0.81 -20.79
N TYR A 171 -11.44 0.98 -21.10
CA TYR A 171 -12.02 0.49 -22.35
C TYR A 171 -11.33 1.08 -23.59
N LYS A 172 -11.00 2.38 -23.55
CA LYS A 172 -10.27 3.04 -24.63
C LYS A 172 -8.90 2.38 -24.86
N PHE A 173 -8.15 2.13 -23.79
CA PHE A 173 -6.82 1.52 -23.90
C PHE A 173 -6.91 0.06 -24.33
N ALA A 174 -7.85 -0.72 -23.77
CA ALA A 174 -8.10 -2.10 -24.19
C ALA A 174 -8.40 -2.20 -25.70
N GLY A 175 -9.16 -1.26 -26.26
CA GLY A 175 -9.47 -1.24 -27.70
C GLY A 175 -8.33 -0.77 -28.61
N LEU A 176 -7.22 -0.27 -28.07
CA LEU A 176 -6.03 0.11 -28.84
C LEU A 176 -4.95 -0.98 -28.81
N GLU A 177 -4.91 -1.80 -27.77
CA GLU A 177 -3.94 -2.88 -27.57
C GLU A 177 -4.42 -4.25 -28.11
N LEU A 178 -5.67 -4.33 -28.58
CA LEU A 178 -6.26 -5.47 -29.29
C LEU A 178 -6.25 -5.23 -30.80
#